data_AF-A0A158Q5X4-F1
#
_entry.id   AF-A0A158Q5X4-F1
#
_cell.length_a   1.000
_cell.length_b   1.000
_cell.length_c   1.000
_cell.angle_alpha   90.00
_cell.angle_beta   90.00
_cell.angle_gamma   90.00
#
_symmetry.space_group_name_H-M   'P 1'
#
loop_
_entity.id
_entity.type
_entity.pdbx_description
1 polymer ?
#
loop_
_entity_poly.entity_id
_entity_poly.type
_entity_poly.pdbx_seq_one_letter_code
_entity_poly.pdbx_strand_id
1 'polypeptide(L)'
;MMSGCGVLDVLMPDNSSSSIQNQQQEDLNGLGRAMIALVAGNLQAARRENISNNSLHVFHQMSSDMRNLITHLLGSSVQQNNRLRSINDVMPMIGARFYSQLETAQMKNDLLENEFSKELENGRLFRLLCKLNSIIERAEFQMDTKWSETGDRYLLKLFRDYLFHQVTETGKPWIDMAHIITCLNKLDAGVAEKIQLVSRDGENILIASYADLRRCVETAFNELQIAAVQTNNHNHINAAVLGRR
;
A
#
# COMPACT_ATOMS: atom_id res chain seq x y z
N MET A 1 -10.06 4.93 -15.47
CA MET A 1 -11.18 5.88 -15.25
C MET A 1 -11.27 6.76 -16.48
N MET A 2 -12.46 6.98 -17.05
CA MET A 2 -12.63 7.98 -18.11
C MET A 2 -12.56 9.37 -17.50
N SER A 3 -11.71 10.24 -18.03
CA SER A 3 -11.59 11.63 -17.59
C SER A 3 -12.57 12.52 -18.35
N GLY A 4 -13.39 13.30 -17.64
CA GLY A 4 -14.19 14.37 -18.25
C GLY A 4 -15.60 14.00 -18.74
N CYS A 5 -16.19 12.88 -18.27
CA CYS A 5 -17.51 12.43 -18.74
C CYS A 5 -18.63 13.49 -18.64
N GLY A 6 -18.58 14.38 -17.65
CA GLY A 6 -19.64 15.39 -17.45
C GLY A 6 -19.40 16.74 -18.15
N VAL A 7 -18.26 16.94 -18.82
CA VAL A 7 -17.92 18.25 -19.39
C VAL A 7 -18.83 18.59 -20.57
N LEU A 8 -19.08 17.65 -21.46
CA LEU A 8 -19.94 17.86 -22.62
C LEU A 8 -21.40 18.07 -22.21
N ASP A 9 -21.89 17.33 -21.23
CA ASP A 9 -23.26 17.49 -20.71
C ASP A 9 -23.51 18.89 -20.13
N VAL A 10 -22.47 19.49 -19.51
CA VAL A 10 -22.53 20.86 -18.98
C VAL A 10 -22.41 21.90 -20.09
N LEU A 11 -21.54 21.69 -21.08
CA LEU A 11 -21.32 22.63 -22.18
C LEU A 11 -22.45 22.61 -23.23
N MET A 12 -23.09 21.46 -23.41
CA MET A 12 -24.12 21.19 -24.41
C MET A 12 -25.32 20.48 -23.76
N PRO A 13 -26.09 21.19 -22.91
CA PRO A 13 -27.26 20.59 -22.25
C PRO A 13 -28.35 20.30 -23.28
N ASP A 14 -28.52 19.02 -23.62
CA ASP A 14 -29.60 18.55 -24.50
C ASP A 14 -30.87 18.24 -23.70
N ASN A 15 -31.95 18.96 -24.00
CA ASN A 15 -33.25 18.78 -23.32
C ASN A 15 -34.14 17.68 -23.94
N SER A 16 -33.68 16.98 -24.97
CA SER A 16 -34.50 15.98 -25.66
C SER A 16 -34.11 14.55 -25.25
N SER A 17 -35.09 13.76 -24.79
CA SER A 17 -34.89 12.34 -24.44
C SER A 17 -34.43 11.49 -25.64
N SER A 18 -34.79 11.89 -26.86
CA SER A 18 -34.29 11.31 -28.10
C SER A 18 -32.77 11.51 -28.29
N SER A 19 -32.17 12.50 -27.62
CA SER A 19 -30.72 12.72 -27.71
C SER A 19 -29.94 11.60 -27.04
N ILE A 20 -30.41 11.08 -25.89
CA ILE A 20 -29.67 10.06 -25.12
C ILE A 20 -29.43 8.79 -25.94
N GLN A 21 -30.44 8.31 -26.68
CA GLN A 21 -30.28 7.10 -27.50
C GLN A 21 -29.28 7.33 -28.63
N ASN A 22 -29.30 8.51 -29.26
CA ASN A 22 -28.36 8.88 -30.30
C ASN A 22 -26.94 9.02 -29.75
N GLN A 23 -26.79 9.70 -28.60
CA GLN A 23 -25.53 9.82 -27.86
C GLN A 23 -24.96 8.44 -27.51
N GLN A 24 -25.77 7.50 -27.02
CA GLN A 24 -25.33 6.12 -26.77
C GLN A 24 -24.87 5.39 -28.04
N GLN A 25 -25.50 5.63 -29.20
CA GLN A 25 -25.02 5.07 -30.48
C GLN A 25 -23.72 5.75 -30.92
N GLU A 26 -23.56 7.04 -30.67
CA GLU A 26 -22.31 7.78 -30.92
C GLU A 26 -21.18 7.27 -30.01
N ASP A 27 -21.46 6.95 -28.76
CA ASP A 27 -20.50 6.35 -27.82
C ASP A 27 -20.01 4.99 -28.31
N LEU A 28 -20.91 4.12 -28.77
CA LEU A 28 -20.53 2.81 -29.33
C LEU A 28 -19.68 2.96 -30.60
N ASN A 29 -20.03 3.91 -31.47
CA ASN A 29 -19.19 4.24 -32.63
C ASN A 29 -17.82 4.82 -32.22
N GLY A 30 -17.81 5.69 -31.21
CA GLY A 30 -16.61 6.29 -30.63
C GLY A 30 -15.68 5.23 -30.05
N LEU A 31 -16.23 4.25 -29.33
CA LEU A 31 -15.51 3.10 -28.81
C LEU A 31 -14.88 2.27 -29.94
N GLY A 32 -15.64 1.96 -31.00
CA GLY A 32 -15.13 1.24 -32.16
C GLY A 32 -13.97 1.97 -32.86
N ARG A 33 -14.07 3.30 -33.00
CA ARG A 33 -13.01 4.15 -33.56
C ARG A 33 -11.77 4.18 -32.67
N ALA A 34 -11.94 4.28 -31.36
CA ALA A 34 -10.85 4.24 -30.40
C ALA A 34 -10.11 2.91 -30.47
N MET A 35 -10.84 1.78 -30.58
CA MET A 35 -10.23 0.46 -30.75
C MET A 35 -9.41 0.36 -32.04
N ILE A 36 -9.89 0.87 -33.18
CA ILE A 36 -9.11 0.90 -34.42
C ILE A 36 -7.83 1.73 -34.24
N ALA A 37 -7.91 2.91 -33.63
CA ALA A 37 -6.74 3.75 -33.40
C ALA A 37 -5.69 3.05 -32.52
N LEU A 38 -6.14 2.32 -31.49
CA LEU A 38 -5.26 1.54 -30.61
C LEU A 38 -4.57 0.39 -31.34
N VAL A 39 -5.31 -0.38 -32.16
CA VAL A 39 -4.71 -1.49 -32.92
C VAL A 39 -3.76 -0.98 -34.00
N ALA A 40 -4.13 0.10 -34.70
CA ALA A 40 -3.30 0.68 -35.75
C ALA A 40 -2.08 1.45 -35.21
N GLY A 41 -2.06 1.77 -33.91
CA GLY A 41 -1.07 2.68 -33.31
C GLY A 41 -1.09 4.09 -33.90
N ASN A 42 -2.18 4.49 -34.57
CA ASN A 42 -2.29 5.74 -35.30
C ASN A 42 -3.70 6.33 -35.20
N LEU A 43 -3.80 7.57 -34.71
CA LEU A 43 -5.07 8.29 -34.58
C LEU A 43 -5.77 8.54 -35.92
N GLN A 44 -5.03 8.64 -37.02
CA GLN A 44 -5.60 8.85 -38.35
C GLN A 44 -6.48 7.68 -38.80
N ALA A 45 -6.27 6.48 -38.23
CA ALA A 45 -7.07 5.31 -38.55
C ALA A 45 -8.51 5.39 -38.00
N ALA A 46 -8.77 6.23 -37.00
CA ALA A 46 -10.12 6.45 -36.46
C ALA A 46 -11.00 7.38 -37.32
N ARG A 47 -10.44 8.06 -38.33
CA ARG A 47 -11.22 8.96 -39.20
C ARG A 47 -12.16 8.15 -40.10
N ARG A 48 -13.42 8.58 -40.22
CA ARG A 48 -14.48 7.87 -40.99
C ARG A 48 -14.02 7.45 -42.40
N GLU A 49 -13.31 8.33 -43.09
CA GLU A 49 -12.78 8.12 -44.45
C GLU A 49 -11.78 6.95 -44.54
N ASN A 50 -11.04 6.73 -43.46
CA ASN A 50 -10.00 5.71 -43.41
C ASN A 50 -10.52 4.38 -42.87
N ILE A 51 -11.73 4.33 -42.29
CA ILE A 51 -12.25 3.09 -41.70
C ILE A 51 -12.41 2.01 -42.76
N SER A 52 -12.94 2.32 -43.94
CA SER A 52 -13.09 1.35 -45.03
C SER A 52 -11.74 0.88 -45.59
N ASN A 53 -10.75 1.78 -45.72
CA ASN A 53 -9.45 1.45 -46.32
C ASN A 53 -8.49 0.78 -45.33
N ASN A 54 -8.45 1.26 -44.08
CA ASN A 54 -7.62 0.70 -43.03
C ASN A 54 -8.18 -0.60 -42.46
N SER A 55 -9.48 -0.86 -42.67
CA SER A 55 -10.10 -2.13 -42.29
C SER A 55 -9.26 -3.31 -42.77
N LEU A 56 -8.87 -3.35 -44.04
CA LEU A 56 -8.16 -4.50 -44.61
C LEU A 56 -6.79 -4.74 -43.98
N HIS A 57 -5.96 -3.70 -43.83
CA HIS A 57 -4.61 -3.89 -43.27
C HIS A 57 -4.64 -4.17 -41.76
N VAL A 58 -5.48 -3.46 -41.01
CA VAL A 58 -5.55 -3.59 -39.55
C VAL A 58 -6.24 -4.90 -39.14
N PHE A 59 -7.25 -5.35 -39.90
CA PHE A 59 -7.96 -6.59 -39.61
C PHE A 59 -7.09 -7.85 -39.78
N HIS A 60 -6.04 -7.85 -40.61
CA HIS A 60 -5.15 -9.01 -40.71
C HIS A 60 -4.35 -9.28 -39.43
N GLN A 61 -4.09 -8.25 -38.62
CA GLN A 61 -3.33 -8.37 -37.38
C GLN A 61 -4.19 -8.75 -36.17
N MET A 62 -5.52 -8.71 -36.33
CA MET A 62 -6.48 -8.89 -35.24
C MET A 62 -7.03 -10.31 -35.17
N SER A 63 -7.36 -10.76 -33.96
CA SER A 63 -8.18 -11.97 -33.78
C SER A 63 -9.56 -11.80 -34.42
N SER A 64 -10.18 -12.90 -34.84
CA SER A 64 -11.55 -12.91 -35.36
C SER A 64 -12.53 -12.21 -34.42
N ASP A 65 -12.41 -12.45 -33.12
CA ASP A 65 -13.28 -11.86 -32.10
C ASP A 65 -13.17 -10.33 -32.09
N MET A 66 -11.94 -9.82 -32.15
CA MET A 66 -11.70 -8.38 -32.13
C MET A 66 -12.22 -7.71 -33.41
N ARG A 67 -12.06 -8.37 -34.57
CA ARG A 67 -12.65 -7.88 -35.84
C ARG A 67 -14.17 -7.81 -35.76
N ASN A 68 -14.80 -8.87 -35.26
CA ASN A 68 -16.25 -8.94 -35.11
C ASN A 68 -16.73 -7.84 -34.16
N LEU A 69 -16.03 -7.62 -33.05
CA LEU A 69 -16.36 -6.59 -32.07
C LEU A 69 -16.29 -5.18 -32.67
N ILE A 70 -15.18 -4.85 -33.35
CA ILE A 70 -15.04 -3.54 -34.01
C ILE A 70 -16.11 -3.34 -35.09
N THR A 71 -16.38 -4.37 -35.89
CA THR A 71 -17.41 -4.32 -36.94
C THR A 71 -18.81 -4.10 -36.34
N HIS A 72 -19.10 -4.76 -35.22
CA HIS A 72 -20.35 -4.56 -34.48
C HIS A 72 -20.48 -3.14 -33.95
N LEU A 73 -19.42 -2.58 -33.35
CA LEU A 73 -19.41 -1.23 -32.79
C LEU A 73 -19.57 -0.13 -33.87
N LEU A 74 -18.88 -0.28 -35.01
CA LEU A 74 -18.88 0.70 -36.11
C LEU A 74 -20.12 0.67 -36.99
N GLY A 75 -20.99 -0.34 -36.85
CA GLY A 75 -22.36 -0.31 -37.34
C GLY A 75 -22.52 0.12 -38.80
N SER A 76 -21.85 -0.56 -39.73
CA SER A 76 -22.09 -0.43 -41.18
C SER A 76 -23.07 -1.48 -41.72
N SER A 77 -23.51 -2.44 -40.91
CA SER A 77 -24.50 -3.43 -41.32
C SER A 77 -25.88 -3.03 -40.80
N VAL A 78 -26.74 -2.71 -41.76
CA VAL A 78 -28.20 -2.78 -41.69
C VAL A 78 -28.61 -3.91 -40.75
N GLN A 79 -28.91 -3.58 -39.49
CA GLN A 79 -29.58 -4.55 -38.62
C GLN A 79 -30.92 -4.80 -39.27
N GLN A 80 -31.14 -6.05 -39.70
CA GLN A 80 -32.34 -6.52 -40.40
C GLN A 80 -33.66 -6.32 -39.63
N ASN A 81 -33.68 -5.59 -38.50
CA ASN A 81 -34.85 -5.36 -37.66
C ASN A 81 -34.90 -3.99 -36.94
N ASN A 82 -34.21 -2.95 -37.44
CA ASN A 82 -34.27 -1.59 -36.85
C ASN A 82 -33.93 -1.53 -35.34
N ARG A 83 -33.14 -2.50 -34.83
CA ARG A 83 -32.77 -2.56 -33.43
C ARG A 83 -31.55 -1.65 -33.19
N LEU A 84 -31.59 -0.90 -32.09
CA LEU A 84 -30.46 -0.08 -31.65
C LEU A 84 -29.41 -0.99 -31.00
N ARG A 85 -28.11 -0.70 -31.22
CA ARG A 85 -27.03 -1.46 -30.58
C ARG A 85 -27.01 -1.18 -29.08
N SER A 86 -26.80 -2.21 -28.27
CA SER A 86 -26.60 -2.08 -26.83
C SER A 86 -25.20 -2.53 -26.45
N ILE A 87 -24.63 -1.91 -25.41
CA ILE A 87 -23.38 -2.38 -24.81
C ILE A 87 -23.47 -3.84 -24.32
N ASN A 88 -24.68 -4.31 -23.99
CA ASN A 88 -24.92 -5.69 -23.59
C ASN A 88 -24.70 -6.68 -24.75
N ASP A 89 -24.84 -6.23 -26.01
CA ASP A 89 -24.59 -7.07 -27.19
C ASP A 89 -23.08 -7.38 -27.36
N VAL A 90 -22.20 -6.58 -26.73
CA VAL A 90 -20.74 -6.77 -26.72
C VAL A 90 -20.30 -7.82 -25.70
N MET A 91 -21.03 -8.00 -24.58
CA MET A 91 -20.61 -8.91 -23.50
C MET A 91 -20.36 -10.35 -23.99
N PRO A 92 -21.22 -10.97 -24.83
CA PRO A 92 -20.97 -12.31 -25.36
C PRO A 92 -19.73 -12.38 -26.27
N MET A 93 -19.38 -11.28 -26.95
CA MET A 93 -18.21 -11.20 -27.84
C MET A 93 -16.89 -11.19 -27.05
N ILE A 94 -16.90 -10.63 -25.84
CA ILE A 94 -15.77 -10.68 -24.90
C ILE A 94 -15.70 -12.07 -24.26
N GLY A 95 -16.84 -12.60 -23.82
CA GLY A 95 -17.01 -13.97 -23.34
C GLY A 95 -15.99 -14.36 -22.27
N ALA A 96 -15.24 -15.44 -22.51
CA ALA A 96 -14.27 -16.00 -21.56
C ALA A 96 -13.14 -15.02 -21.16
N ARG A 97 -12.89 -13.96 -21.94
CA ARG A 97 -11.88 -12.95 -21.62
C ARG A 97 -12.20 -12.18 -20.34
N PHE A 98 -13.47 -12.14 -19.90
CA PHE A 98 -13.84 -11.60 -18.60
C PHE A 98 -13.15 -12.32 -17.45
N TYR A 99 -13.02 -13.65 -17.52
CA TYR A 99 -12.35 -14.43 -16.47
C TYR A 99 -10.87 -14.10 -16.39
N SER A 100 -10.19 -13.95 -17.53
CA SER A 100 -8.76 -13.56 -17.55
C SER A 100 -8.54 -12.15 -16.97
N GLN A 101 -9.43 -11.19 -17.24
CA GLN A 101 -9.35 -9.86 -16.64
C GLN A 101 -9.68 -9.86 -15.16
N LEU A 102 -10.67 -10.65 -14.73
CA LEU A 102 -11.03 -10.83 -13.32
C LEU A 102 -9.86 -11.45 -12.54
N GLU A 103 -9.25 -12.50 -13.07
CA GLU A 103 -8.08 -13.17 -12.50
C GLU A 103 -6.89 -12.21 -12.39
N THR A 104 -6.61 -11.44 -13.45
CA THR A 104 -5.55 -10.41 -13.43
C THR A 104 -5.81 -9.34 -12.37
N ALA A 105 -7.06 -8.91 -12.22
CA ALA A 105 -7.45 -7.95 -11.19
C ALA A 105 -7.31 -8.52 -9.77
N GLN A 106 -7.68 -9.80 -9.57
CA GLN A 106 -7.51 -10.50 -8.30
C GLN A 106 -6.04 -10.68 -7.94
N MET A 107 -5.20 -11.19 -8.86
CA MET A 107 -3.76 -11.31 -8.64
C MET A 107 -3.10 -9.97 -8.29
N LYS A 108 -3.54 -8.88 -8.93
CA LYS A 108 -3.06 -7.53 -8.61
C LYS A 108 -3.48 -7.11 -7.20
N ASN A 109 -4.71 -7.42 -6.78
CA ASN A 109 -5.18 -7.13 -5.43
C ASN A 109 -4.37 -7.90 -4.39
N ASP A 110 -4.12 -9.20 -4.60
CA ASP A 110 -3.32 -10.03 -3.69
C ASP A 110 -1.89 -9.50 -3.55
N LEU A 111 -1.28 -9.06 -4.66
CA LEU A 111 0.03 -8.41 -4.64
C LEU A 111 0.02 -7.11 -3.83
N LEU A 112 -0.98 -6.24 -4.05
CA LEU A 112 -1.12 -4.99 -3.29
C LEU A 112 -1.36 -5.25 -1.80
N GLU A 113 -2.17 -6.25 -1.45
CA GLU A 113 -2.43 -6.64 -0.06
C GLU A 113 -1.15 -7.15 0.62
N ASN A 114 -0.35 -7.96 -0.06
CA ASN A 114 0.93 -8.44 0.46
C ASN A 114 1.92 -7.29 0.72
N GLU A 115 2.05 -6.34 -0.22
CA GLU A 115 2.92 -5.17 -0.02
C GLU A 115 2.39 -4.25 1.09
N PHE A 116 1.07 -4.08 1.19
CA PHE A 116 0.46 -3.32 2.27
C PHE A 116 0.68 -3.96 3.64
N SER A 117 0.59 -5.29 3.73
CA SER A 117 0.85 -6.04 4.96
C SER A 117 2.28 -5.83 5.48
N LYS A 118 3.28 -5.88 4.59
CA LYS A 118 4.68 -5.58 4.93
C LYS A 118 4.86 -4.15 5.43
N GLU A 119 4.19 -3.18 4.81
CA GLU A 119 4.32 -1.77 5.23
C GLU A 119 3.63 -1.48 6.57
N LEU A 120 2.51 -2.16 6.86
CA LEU A 120 1.90 -2.13 8.20
C LEU A 120 2.84 -2.69 9.27
N GLU A 121 3.54 -3.79 8.96
CA GLU A 121 4.56 -4.39 9.82
C GLU A 121 5.73 -3.43 10.04
N ASN A 122 6.29 -2.85 8.97
CA ASN A 122 7.33 -1.81 9.05
C ASN A 122 6.91 -0.67 9.98
N GLY A 123 5.68 -0.18 9.86
CA GLY A 123 5.13 0.86 10.73
C GLY A 123 5.09 0.44 12.21
N ARG A 124 4.76 -0.83 12.52
CA ARG A 124 4.79 -1.36 13.88
C ARG A 124 6.21 -1.44 14.42
N LEU A 125 7.13 -2.03 13.64
CA LEU A 125 8.53 -2.19 14.03
C LEU A 125 9.22 -0.84 14.21
N PHE A 126 8.93 0.15 13.36
CA PHE A 126 9.44 1.52 13.52
C PHE A 126 9.01 2.15 14.84
N ARG A 127 7.73 2.07 15.19
CA ARG A 127 7.23 2.57 16.49
C ARG A 127 7.89 1.86 17.67
N LEU A 128 8.12 0.54 17.57
CA LEU A 128 8.81 -0.23 18.60
C LEU A 128 10.28 0.20 18.75
N LEU A 129 10.98 0.42 17.63
CA LEU A 129 12.34 0.96 17.64
C LEU A 129 12.39 2.35 18.26
N CYS A 130 11.43 3.23 17.97
CA CYS A 130 11.34 4.54 18.63
C CYS A 130 11.19 4.42 20.15
N LYS A 131 10.36 3.48 20.62
CA LYS A 131 10.21 3.21 22.08
C LYS A 131 11.52 2.74 22.69
N LEU A 132 12.18 1.76 22.08
CA LEU A 132 13.48 1.24 22.54
C LEU A 132 14.54 2.35 22.61
N ASN A 133 14.69 3.14 21.55
CA ASN A 133 15.66 4.24 21.51
C ASN A 133 15.32 5.40 22.45
N SER A 134 14.07 5.52 22.92
CA SER A 134 13.70 6.52 23.93
C SER A 134 14.09 6.10 25.36
N ILE A 135 14.28 4.80 25.58
CA ILE A 135 14.63 4.19 26.87
C ILE A 135 16.14 3.98 26.99
N ILE A 136 16.74 3.37 25.95
CA ILE A 136 18.15 2.97 25.94
C ILE A 136 19.05 4.21 25.90
N GLU A 137 20.15 4.17 26.66
CA GLU A 137 21.18 5.23 26.69
C GLU A 137 20.65 6.63 27.10
N ARG A 138 19.52 6.69 27.82
CA ARG A 138 19.01 7.94 28.38
C ARG A 138 19.91 8.44 29.51
N ALA A 139 20.56 9.58 29.31
CA ALA A 139 21.58 10.12 30.23
C ALA A 139 21.10 10.37 31.66
N GLU A 140 19.87 10.84 31.84
CA GLU A 140 19.27 11.09 33.15
C GLU A 140 17.75 10.97 33.08
N PHE A 141 17.17 10.40 34.13
CA PHE A 141 15.72 10.42 34.35
C PHE A 141 15.43 10.61 35.84
N GLN A 142 14.68 11.66 36.19
CA GLN A 142 14.30 11.97 37.58
C GLN A 142 15.48 12.00 38.56
N MET A 143 16.59 12.66 38.20
CA MET A 143 17.84 12.73 38.98
C MET A 143 18.60 11.40 39.11
N ASP A 144 18.12 10.32 38.48
CA ASP A 144 18.85 9.06 38.39
C ASP A 144 19.62 8.96 37.07
N THR A 145 20.93 9.15 37.18
CA THR A 145 21.90 8.99 36.07
C THR A 145 22.12 7.53 35.64
N LYS A 146 21.68 6.55 36.45
CA LYS A 146 21.82 5.11 36.16
C LYS A 146 20.49 4.46 35.76
N TRP A 147 19.44 5.25 35.54
CA TRP A 147 18.11 4.74 35.24
C TRP A 147 18.10 3.80 34.03
N SER A 148 18.83 4.12 32.96
CA SER A 148 18.92 3.26 31.76
C SER A 148 19.82 2.03 31.92
N GLU A 149 20.60 1.95 33.01
CA GLU A 149 21.64 0.94 33.24
C GLU A 149 21.26 -0.09 34.32
N THR A 150 20.03 -0.08 34.82
CA THR A 150 19.58 -0.96 35.90
C THR A 150 18.27 -1.70 35.59
N GLY A 151 18.10 -2.87 36.21
CA GLY A 151 16.88 -3.69 36.13
C GLY A 151 16.44 -4.02 34.70
N ASP A 152 15.15 -3.82 34.42
CA ASP A 152 14.55 -4.07 33.10
C ASP A 152 15.23 -3.29 31.96
N ARG A 153 15.74 -2.07 32.22
CA ARG A 153 16.37 -1.25 31.19
C ARG A 153 17.71 -1.83 30.76
N TYR A 154 18.46 -2.39 31.72
CA TYR A 154 19.69 -3.14 31.43
C TYR A 154 19.39 -4.36 30.54
N LEU A 155 18.29 -5.09 30.80
CA LEU A 155 17.88 -6.21 29.95
C LEU A 155 17.57 -5.75 28.51
N LEU A 156 16.89 -4.61 28.34
CA LEU A 156 16.63 -4.01 27.02
C LEU A 156 17.91 -3.57 26.30
N LYS A 157 18.91 -3.09 27.04
CA LYS A 157 20.23 -2.74 26.49
C LYS A 157 20.94 -3.98 25.93
N LEU A 158 20.92 -5.10 26.65
CA LEU A 158 21.47 -6.35 26.14
C LEU A 158 20.69 -6.87 24.92
N PHE A 159 19.37 -6.71 24.90
CA PHE A 159 18.57 -7.06 23.72
C PHE A 159 18.93 -6.20 22.49
N ARG A 160 19.23 -4.91 22.68
CA ARG A 160 19.74 -4.05 21.60
C ARG A 160 21.08 -4.54 21.07
N ASP A 161 21.99 -4.97 21.96
CA ASP A 161 23.27 -5.56 21.53
C ASP A 161 23.04 -6.90 20.79
N TYR A 162 22.10 -7.74 21.23
CA TYR A 162 21.70 -8.99 20.56
C TYR A 162 21.20 -8.77 19.12
N LEU A 163 20.46 -7.69 18.87
CA LEU A 163 19.93 -7.34 17.55
C LEU A 163 20.99 -6.73 16.62
N PHE A 164 21.75 -5.74 17.11
CA PHE A 164 22.51 -4.84 16.24
C PHE A 164 24.03 -5.00 16.34
N HIS A 165 24.53 -5.71 17.36
CA HIS A 165 25.97 -5.89 17.60
C HIS A 165 26.38 -7.36 17.43
N GLN A 166 25.75 -8.06 16.49
CA GLN A 166 26.16 -9.42 16.13
C GLN A 166 27.55 -9.40 15.49
N VAL A 167 28.33 -10.45 15.75
CA VAL A 167 29.67 -10.64 15.19
C VAL A 167 29.81 -12.04 14.62
N THR A 168 30.61 -12.17 13.56
CA THR A 168 30.99 -13.47 13.00
C THR A 168 32.00 -14.17 13.89
N GLU A 169 32.30 -15.44 13.61
CA GLU A 169 33.36 -16.21 14.28
C GLU A 169 34.75 -15.54 14.21
N THR A 170 34.98 -14.67 13.21
CA THR A 170 36.23 -13.90 13.06
C THR A 170 36.19 -12.54 13.74
N GLY A 171 35.13 -12.24 14.50
CA GLY A 171 34.94 -10.97 15.21
C GLY A 171 34.51 -9.79 14.33
N LYS A 172 34.15 -10.03 13.06
CA LYS A 172 33.66 -8.96 12.17
C LYS A 172 32.19 -8.68 12.46
N PRO A 173 31.72 -7.42 12.36
CA PRO A 173 30.29 -7.10 12.48
C PRO A 173 29.46 -7.93 11.49
N TRP A 174 28.41 -8.58 11.98
CA TRP A 174 27.45 -9.34 11.19
C TRP A 174 26.13 -8.57 11.17
N ILE A 175 25.70 -8.15 9.99
CA ILE A 175 24.47 -7.37 9.82
C ILE A 175 23.46 -8.24 9.08
N ASP A 176 22.45 -8.73 9.80
CA ASP A 176 21.37 -9.55 9.26
C ASP A 176 20.02 -8.85 9.47
N MET A 177 19.50 -8.28 8.39
CA MET A 177 18.20 -7.60 8.41
C MET A 177 17.05 -8.57 8.69
N ALA A 178 17.12 -9.82 8.22
CA ALA A 178 16.09 -10.82 8.47
C ALA A 178 16.05 -11.22 9.94
N HIS A 179 17.22 -11.34 10.58
CA HIS A 179 17.32 -11.52 12.03
C HIS A 179 16.66 -10.37 12.79
N ILE A 180 17.04 -9.12 12.49
CA ILE A 180 16.51 -7.92 13.16
C ILE A 180 14.98 -7.87 13.04
N ILE A 181 14.44 -8.02 11.83
CA ILE A 181 12.99 -7.99 11.57
C ILE A 181 12.28 -9.12 12.32
N THR A 182 12.81 -10.35 12.25
CA THR A 182 12.20 -11.51 12.93
C THR A 182 12.15 -11.33 14.44
N CYS A 183 13.25 -10.88 15.05
CA CYS A 183 13.32 -10.67 16.49
C CYS A 183 12.45 -9.50 16.97
N LEU A 184 12.37 -8.40 16.21
CA LEU A 184 11.47 -7.30 16.54
C LEU A 184 9.99 -7.71 16.41
N ASN A 185 9.62 -8.54 15.42
CA ASN A 185 8.28 -9.10 15.33
C ASN A 185 7.95 -10.01 16.51
N LYS A 186 8.88 -10.89 16.92
CA LYS A 186 8.71 -11.74 18.11
C LYS A 186 8.55 -10.91 19.37
N LEU A 187 9.31 -9.81 19.50
CA LEU A 187 9.17 -8.84 20.59
C LEU A 187 7.80 -8.16 20.57
N ASP A 188 7.36 -7.63 19.41
CA ASP A 188 6.07 -6.94 19.27
C ASP A 188 4.89 -7.89 19.55
N ALA A 189 4.97 -9.14 19.08
CA ALA A 189 3.98 -10.17 19.36
C ALA A 189 4.01 -10.64 20.84
N GLY A 190 5.15 -10.55 21.52
CA GLY A 190 5.33 -11.03 22.89
C GLY A 190 5.33 -12.56 22.98
N VAL A 191 6.14 -13.21 22.13
CA VAL A 191 6.20 -14.69 22.06
C VAL A 191 6.89 -15.28 23.31
N ALA A 192 6.49 -16.48 23.72
CA ALA A 192 7.08 -17.20 24.86
C ALA A 192 8.48 -17.79 24.59
N GLU A 193 8.98 -17.72 23.35
CA GLU A 193 10.32 -18.14 22.96
C GLU A 193 11.36 -17.39 23.78
N LYS A 194 12.35 -18.12 24.31
CA LYS A 194 13.43 -17.58 25.13
C LYS A 194 14.69 -17.38 24.29
N ILE A 195 15.36 -16.27 24.54
CA ILE A 195 16.66 -15.95 23.96
C ILE A 195 17.71 -15.77 25.06
N GLN A 196 18.96 -15.99 24.69
CA GLN A 196 20.11 -15.75 25.55
C GLN A 196 20.69 -14.36 25.24
N LEU A 197 20.79 -13.54 26.28
CA LEU A 197 21.36 -12.20 26.24
C LEU A 197 22.66 -12.21 27.02
N VAL A 198 23.74 -11.76 26.39
CA VAL A 198 25.10 -11.81 26.95
C VAL A 198 25.61 -10.38 27.12
N SER A 199 26.17 -10.07 28.28
CA SER A 199 26.83 -8.80 28.52
C SER A 199 28.09 -8.63 27.68
N ARG A 200 28.53 -7.38 27.49
CA ARG A 200 29.69 -7.05 26.62
C ARG A 200 31.01 -7.64 27.11
N ASP A 201 31.13 -7.87 28.41
CA ASP A 201 32.27 -8.56 29.04
C ASP A 201 32.19 -10.09 28.93
N GLY A 202 31.04 -10.64 28.50
CA GLY A 202 30.79 -12.07 28.43
C GLY A 202 30.53 -12.74 29.79
N GLU A 203 30.57 -11.99 30.89
CA GLU A 203 30.49 -12.56 32.24
C GLU A 203 29.05 -12.87 32.67
N ASN A 204 28.08 -12.09 32.20
CA ASN A 204 26.68 -12.23 32.57
C ASN A 204 25.86 -12.77 31.40
N ILE A 205 25.17 -13.87 31.65
CA ILE A 205 24.24 -14.49 30.72
C ILE A 205 22.84 -14.44 31.33
N LEU A 206 21.93 -13.75 30.67
CA LEU A 206 20.53 -13.64 31.06
C LEU A 206 19.66 -14.35 30.04
N ILE A 207 18.67 -15.11 30.50
CA ILE A 207 17.70 -15.78 29.63
C ILE A 207 16.35 -15.10 29.86
N ALA A 208 15.77 -14.56 28.80
CA ALA A 208 14.48 -13.87 28.84
C ALA A 208 13.61 -14.31 27.66
N SER A 209 12.29 -14.36 27.86
CA SER A 209 11.36 -14.52 26.73
C SER A 209 11.10 -13.20 26.02
N TYR A 210 10.65 -13.24 24.77
CA TYR A 210 10.18 -12.03 24.08
C TYR A 210 8.98 -11.39 24.81
N ALA A 211 8.15 -12.19 25.49
CA ALA A 211 7.09 -11.68 26.35
C ALA A 211 7.63 -10.86 27.54
N ASP A 212 8.69 -11.34 28.21
CA ASP A 212 9.35 -10.62 29.31
C ASP A 212 9.96 -9.30 28.82
N LEU A 213 10.67 -9.34 27.69
CA LEU A 213 11.25 -8.15 27.07
C LEU A 213 10.19 -7.14 26.66
N ARG A 214 9.06 -7.60 26.09
CA ARG A 214 7.94 -6.72 25.73
C ARG A 214 7.39 -6.00 26.96
N ARG A 215 7.19 -6.73 28.06
CA ARG A 215 6.75 -6.14 29.34
C ARG A 215 7.75 -5.09 29.83
N CYS A 216 9.05 -5.34 29.72
CA CYS A 216 10.10 -4.38 30.06
C CYS A 216 9.98 -3.09 29.23
N VAL A 217 9.81 -3.22 27.90
CA VAL A 217 9.62 -2.06 26.99
C VAL A 217 8.37 -1.27 27.37
N GLU A 218 7.23 -1.93 27.53
CA GLU A 218 5.96 -1.26 27.86
C GLU A 218 6.02 -0.56 29.22
N THR A 219 6.58 -1.20 30.24
CA THR A 219 6.73 -0.62 31.59
C THR A 219 7.64 0.60 31.58
N ALA A 220 8.85 0.47 31.01
CA ALA A 220 9.82 1.56 30.98
C ALA A 220 9.34 2.73 30.12
N PHE A 221 8.67 2.46 28.98
CA PHE A 221 8.12 3.51 28.15
C PHE A 221 6.95 4.24 28.84
N ASN A 222 6.08 3.51 29.56
CA ASN A 222 4.97 4.12 30.28
C ASN A 222 5.46 5.05 31.41
N GLU A 223 6.54 4.71 32.12
CA GLU A 223 7.17 5.62 33.09
C GLU A 223 7.62 6.94 32.45
N LEU A 224 8.24 6.87 31.26
CA LEU A 224 8.64 8.06 30.51
C LEU A 224 7.42 8.90 30.09
N GLN A 225 6.34 8.24 29.64
CA GLN A 225 5.11 8.93 29.25
C GLN A 225 4.45 9.65 30.43
N ILE A 226 4.36 9.00 31.59
CA ILE A 226 3.80 9.60 32.81
C ILE A 226 4.62 10.83 33.22
N ALA A 227 5.95 10.72 33.25
CA ALA A 227 6.82 11.83 33.60
C ALA A 227 6.68 13.01 32.62
N ALA A 228 6.55 12.74 31.31
CA ALA A 228 6.35 13.78 30.29
C ALA A 228 5.04 14.57 30.50
N VAL A 229 3.97 13.91 30.94
CA VAL A 229 2.69 14.58 31.24
C VAL A 229 2.78 15.40 32.53
N GLN A 230 3.47 14.89 33.56
CA GLN A 230 3.64 15.60 34.83
C GLN A 230 4.43 16.90 34.71
N THR A 231 5.43 16.96 33.82
CA THR A 231 6.18 18.19 33.54
C THR A 231 5.29 19.27 32.92
N ASN A 232 4.32 18.91 32.07
CA ASN A 232 3.37 19.86 31.50
C ASN A 232 2.44 20.47 32.55
N ASN A 233 2.01 19.69 33.55
CA ASN A 233 1.18 20.21 34.63
C ASN A 233 1.97 21.15 35.57
N HIS A 234 3.23 20.86 35.86
CA HIS A 234 4.08 21.77 36.64
C HIS A 234 4.39 23.07 35.90
N ASN A 235 4.56 23.02 34.58
CA ASN A 235 4.76 24.23 33.78
C ASN A 235 3.50 25.11 33.73
N HIS A 236 2.30 24.54 33.70
CA HIS A 236 1.06 25.31 33.80
C HIS A 236 0.83 25.90 35.20
N ILE A 237 1.16 25.19 36.27
CA ILE A 237 1.03 25.71 37.64
C ILE A 237 2.07 26.81 37.90
N ASN A 238 3.33 26.62 37.49
CA ASN A 238 4.36 27.64 37.67
C ASN A 238 4.10 28.88 36.80
N ALA A 239 3.58 28.74 35.58
CA ALA A 239 3.16 29.88 34.76
C ALA A 239 1.97 30.64 35.39
N ALA A 240 1.03 29.93 36.03
CA ALA A 240 -0.10 30.56 36.73
C ALA A 240 0.31 31.27 38.04
N VAL A 241 1.37 30.79 38.71
CA VAL A 241 1.89 31.39 39.95
C VAL A 241 2.83 32.57 39.66
N LEU A 242 3.62 32.51 38.58
CA LEU A 242 4.49 33.62 38.16
C LEU A 242 3.75 34.73 37.39
N GLY A 243 2.54 34.48 36.89
CA GLY A 243 1.66 35.51 36.30
C GLY A 243 0.79 36.28 37.30
N ARG A 244 0.95 36.02 38.61
CA ARG A 244 0.18 36.66 39.69
C ARG A 244 1.08 37.25 40.79
N ARG A 245 2.08 38.06 40.41
CA ARG A 245 2.72 39.05 41.30
C ARG A 245 3.19 40.25 40.50
#